data_AF-A0A832BK49-F1
#
_entry.id   AF-A0A832BK49-F1
#
_cell.length_a   1.000
_cell.length_b   1.000
_cell.length_c   1.000
_cell.angle_alpha   90.00
_cell.angle_beta   90.00
_cell.angle_gamma   90.00
#
_symmetry.space_group_name_H-M   'P 1'
#
loop_
_entity.id
_entity.type
_entity.pdbx_description
1 polymer ?
#
loop_
_entity_poly.entity_id
_entity_poly.type
_entity_poly.pdbx_seq_one_letter_code
_entity_poly.pdbx_strand_id
1 'polypeptide(L)'
;MKRSYQFSIVGRTSKAGAYSFFFLLFVLFSCKKSKDGSVDEKPRPIVRLDYIEVEEHATGGHLYLYGSFGDSSSTSKIKINDSWLSTDPTTLNGHIISWKTNLIKCAIQTATSAIGHGKISVYNGGGKSSERILNVWEGDIIFTRPDAGSIKREIRFHVYLRADANTHPAISYLFTPQSSFASTSKAHYSVGGQGSSTYNDGSCLVSMTASLSTASGTIPIRIPFKNSTGIPEYFQCKMRFKNGKFEIKDLDVWKKDVSTRTILVQSCPGSSTSNFSYSLPTLHSGLKDFELEFEPNTKIIKAGQKTAQGSTEMGLIWNNGQVPQYGCSIKWDRMIPRYPS
;
A
#
# COMPACT_ATOMS: atom_id res chain seq x y z
N MET A 1 54.04 -9.94 -44.31
CA MET A 1 55.04 -9.17 -43.53
C MET A 1 55.54 -10.06 -42.39
N LYS A 2 56.87 -10.24 -42.34
CA LYS A 2 57.63 -11.05 -41.38
C LYS A 2 57.92 -10.29 -40.08
N ARG A 3 58.04 -11.03 -38.97
CA ARG A 3 58.97 -10.91 -37.81
C ARG A 3 58.40 -11.86 -36.73
N SER A 4 58.92 -13.06 -36.39
CA SER A 4 60.27 -13.59 -36.12
C SER A 4 61.02 -12.86 -35.02
N TYR A 5 61.19 -13.50 -33.85
CA TYR A 5 62.41 -13.64 -33.02
C TYR A 5 62.15 -14.78 -32.00
N GLN A 6 62.71 -15.98 -32.16
CA GLN A 6 64.06 -16.48 -31.81
C GLN A 6 64.30 -16.78 -30.32
N PHE A 7 64.61 -18.06 -30.09
CA PHE A 7 65.20 -18.71 -28.92
C PHE A 7 66.61 -18.18 -28.59
N SER A 8 67.02 -18.29 -27.32
CA SER A 8 68.34 -18.86 -26.99
C SER A 8 68.33 -19.58 -25.63
N ILE A 9 68.97 -20.74 -25.63
CA ILE A 9 69.33 -21.57 -24.47
C ILE A 9 70.83 -21.33 -24.22
N VAL A 10 71.29 -21.66 -23.01
CA VAL A 10 72.59 -22.27 -22.64
C VAL A 10 73.32 -21.48 -21.55
N GLY A 11 73.67 -22.19 -20.47
CA GLY A 11 74.63 -21.72 -19.47
C GLY A 11 74.68 -22.58 -18.20
N ARG A 12 75.12 -23.84 -18.32
CA ARG A 12 75.45 -24.75 -17.20
C ARG A 12 76.95 -24.63 -16.91
N THR A 13 77.36 -24.46 -15.65
CA THR A 13 78.61 -24.98 -15.01
C THR A 13 78.74 -24.42 -13.59
N SER A 14 78.57 -25.26 -12.56
CA SER A 14 79.64 -25.88 -11.74
C SER A 14 80.28 -24.94 -10.70
N LYS A 15 80.15 -25.26 -9.42
CA LYS A 15 81.22 -25.91 -8.63
C LYS A 15 80.76 -26.15 -7.18
N ALA A 16 81.13 -27.33 -6.71
CA ALA A 16 81.07 -27.77 -5.33
C ALA A 16 81.95 -26.93 -4.41
N GLY A 17 81.58 -26.89 -3.13
CA GLY A 17 82.39 -26.34 -2.05
C GLY A 17 81.70 -26.64 -0.71
N ALA A 18 81.99 -27.82 -0.16
CA ALA A 18 81.62 -28.20 1.19
C ALA A 18 82.46 -27.43 2.21
N TYR A 19 81.86 -26.86 3.25
CA TYR A 19 82.47 -26.77 4.58
C TYR A 19 81.40 -26.86 5.66
N SER A 20 81.59 -27.86 6.50
CA SER A 20 80.89 -28.14 7.74
C SER A 20 81.41 -27.20 8.83
N PHE A 21 80.54 -26.55 9.61
CA PHE A 21 80.90 -26.06 10.94
C PHE A 21 79.68 -26.08 11.87
N PHE A 22 79.80 -26.94 12.88
CA PHE A 22 78.97 -27.03 14.07
C PHE A 22 78.94 -25.69 14.82
N PHE A 23 77.76 -25.25 15.27
CA PHE A 23 77.61 -24.62 16.57
C PHE A 23 76.22 -24.89 17.15
N LEU A 24 76.23 -25.64 18.25
CA LEU A 24 75.13 -25.86 19.18
C LEU A 24 74.83 -24.54 19.91
N LEU A 25 73.58 -24.10 20.00
CA LEU A 25 73.14 -23.20 21.07
C LEU A 25 71.78 -23.64 21.60
N PHE A 26 71.81 -24.21 22.79
CA PHE A 26 70.65 -24.43 23.65
C PHE A 26 70.12 -23.08 24.13
N VAL A 27 68.82 -22.83 23.96
CA VAL A 27 68.07 -21.91 24.80
C VAL A 27 66.79 -22.60 25.25
N LEU A 28 66.78 -23.04 26.50
CA LEU A 28 65.58 -23.42 27.25
C LEU A 28 65.03 -22.16 27.90
N PHE A 29 63.75 -21.85 27.68
CA PHE A 29 62.93 -21.11 28.65
C PHE A 29 61.45 -21.53 28.58
N SER A 30 61.04 -22.20 29.66
CA SER A 30 59.78 -22.09 30.42
C SER A 30 58.38 -22.20 29.77
N CYS A 31 57.63 -23.15 30.33
CA CYS A 31 56.18 -23.39 30.25
C CYS A 31 55.28 -22.13 30.32
N LYS A 32 54.30 -22.09 29.40
CA LYS A 32 52.94 -21.59 29.69
C LYS A 32 51.94 -22.67 29.28
N LYS A 33 51.14 -23.15 30.24
CA LYS A 33 49.97 -24.01 30.02
C LYS A 33 48.99 -23.27 29.09
N SER A 34 48.81 -23.74 27.86
CA SER A 34 47.64 -23.37 27.06
C SER A 34 46.44 -24.16 27.58
N LYS A 35 45.43 -23.46 28.09
CA LYS A 35 44.05 -23.98 28.17
C LYS A 35 43.38 -23.63 26.86
N ASP A 36 43.54 -24.47 25.84
CA ASP A 36 42.68 -24.43 24.66
C ASP A 36 41.44 -25.28 24.95
N GLY A 37 40.47 -24.65 25.62
CA GLY A 37 39.08 -25.04 25.49
C GLY A 37 38.52 -24.29 24.29
N SER A 38 38.58 -24.89 23.10
CA SER A 38 37.79 -24.43 21.97
C SER A 38 36.32 -24.57 22.36
N VAL A 39 35.68 -23.45 22.68
CA VAL A 39 34.23 -23.42 22.78
C VAL A 39 33.72 -23.70 21.38
N ASP A 40 33.13 -24.87 21.18
CA ASP A 40 32.32 -25.17 19.99
C ASP A 40 31.27 -24.06 19.85
N GLU A 41 31.54 -23.08 18.98
CA GLU A 41 30.58 -22.06 18.64
C GLU A 41 29.49 -22.76 17.83
N LYS A 42 28.44 -23.23 18.52
CA LYS A 42 27.25 -23.81 17.89
C LYS A 42 26.85 -22.91 16.71
N PRO A 43 26.56 -23.47 15.52
CA PRO A 43 26.14 -22.67 14.39
C PRO A 43 24.98 -21.77 14.82
N ARG A 44 25.16 -20.46 14.67
CA ARG A 44 24.14 -19.49 15.07
C ARG A 44 22.87 -19.81 14.28
N PRO A 45 21.69 -19.80 14.90
CA PRO A 45 20.44 -20.02 14.19
C PRO A 45 20.34 -19.03 13.02
N ILE A 46 20.13 -19.54 11.81
CA ILE A 46 19.94 -18.67 10.64
C ILE A 46 18.54 -18.07 10.75
N VAL A 47 18.46 -16.82 11.20
CA VAL A 47 17.25 -16.02 11.18
C VAL A 47 17.12 -15.40 9.80
N ARG A 48 16.02 -15.69 9.09
CA ARG A 48 15.77 -15.21 7.73
C ARG A 48 14.37 -14.59 7.65
N LEU A 49 14.28 -13.41 7.04
CA LEU A 49 13.03 -12.72 6.78
C LEU A 49 12.79 -12.67 5.26
N ASP A 50 11.80 -13.43 4.81
CA ASP A 50 11.58 -13.78 3.41
C ASP A 50 10.50 -12.95 2.73
N TYR A 51 9.68 -12.24 3.50
CA TYR A 51 8.22 -12.13 3.34
C TYR A 51 7.58 -11.09 4.30
N ILE A 52 6.94 -9.98 3.90
CA ILE A 52 6.10 -9.19 4.84
C ILE A 52 4.72 -8.80 4.28
N GLU A 53 3.68 -8.87 5.14
CA GLU A 53 2.29 -8.46 4.83
C GLU A 53 1.72 -7.54 5.89
N VAL A 54 0.78 -6.69 5.48
CA VAL A 54 0.04 -5.85 6.41
C VAL A 54 -1.46 -6.00 6.20
N GLU A 55 -2.15 -6.25 7.31
CA GLU A 55 -3.59 -6.16 7.44
C GLU A 55 -3.93 -4.84 8.14
N GLU A 56 -4.67 -3.96 7.47
CA GLU A 56 -5.04 -2.67 8.03
C GLU A 56 -6.14 -2.80 9.09
N HIS A 57 -6.02 -2.03 10.17
CA HIS A 57 -6.98 -1.96 11.29
C HIS A 57 -7.28 -0.50 11.64
N ALA A 58 -8.38 -0.24 12.37
CA ALA A 58 -8.80 1.12 12.72
C ALA A 58 -7.71 1.95 13.43
N THR A 59 -6.84 1.32 14.22
CA THR A 59 -5.77 1.99 15.00
C THR A 59 -4.36 1.63 14.54
N GLY A 60 -4.19 1.13 13.31
CA GLY A 60 -2.88 0.76 12.78
C GLY A 60 -2.96 -0.44 11.84
N GLY A 61 -2.17 -1.47 12.10
CA GLY A 61 -2.26 -2.71 11.34
C GLY A 61 -1.64 -3.90 12.06
N HIS A 62 -1.93 -5.09 11.55
CA HIS A 62 -1.17 -6.27 11.87
C HIS A 62 -0.13 -6.51 10.78
N LEU A 63 1.13 -6.52 11.18
CA LEU A 63 2.27 -6.86 10.33
C LEU A 63 2.58 -8.36 10.50
N TYR A 64 2.57 -9.07 9.40
CA TYR A 64 2.92 -10.48 9.31
C TYR A 64 4.31 -10.59 8.68
N LEU A 65 5.23 -11.24 9.39
CA LEU A 65 6.60 -11.49 8.94
C LEU A 65 6.74 -12.98 8.64
N TYR A 66 7.03 -13.33 7.40
CA TYR A 66 7.23 -14.71 6.95
C TYR A 66 8.71 -15.00 6.75
N GLY A 67 9.16 -16.18 7.20
CA GLY A 67 10.57 -16.54 7.08
C GLY A 67 10.95 -17.79 7.85
N SER A 68 12.17 -17.82 8.36
CA SER A 68 12.70 -18.87 9.24
C SER A 68 13.33 -18.20 10.45
N PHE A 69 12.64 -18.25 11.59
CA PHE A 69 12.99 -17.47 12.78
C PHE A 69 13.46 -18.32 13.95
N GLY A 70 13.15 -19.63 13.95
CA GLY A 70 13.29 -20.47 15.13
C GLY A 70 12.24 -20.15 16.20
N ASP A 71 12.26 -20.88 17.30
CA ASP A 71 11.35 -20.64 18.43
C ASP A 71 11.73 -19.35 19.17
N SER A 72 10.75 -18.70 19.79
CA SER A 72 11.00 -17.49 20.57
C SER A 72 11.86 -17.79 21.79
N SER A 73 12.80 -16.88 22.06
CA SER A 73 13.64 -16.86 23.26
C SER A 73 13.53 -15.50 23.96
N SER A 74 14.11 -15.37 25.15
CA SER A 74 14.19 -14.08 25.87
C SER A 74 14.95 -12.98 25.11
N THR A 75 15.70 -13.36 24.07
CA THR A 75 16.46 -12.44 23.22
C THR A 75 15.75 -12.09 21.92
N SER A 76 14.59 -12.69 21.65
CA SER A 76 13.81 -12.44 20.44
C SER A 76 13.30 -11.01 20.41
N LYS A 77 13.66 -10.26 19.37
CA LYS A 77 13.27 -8.86 19.20
C LYS A 77 13.02 -8.55 17.75
N ILE A 78 12.15 -7.57 17.51
CA ILE A 78 11.86 -7.05 16.17
C ILE A 78 12.14 -5.56 16.20
N LYS A 79 12.89 -5.09 15.19
CA LYS A 79 13.19 -3.68 15.02
C LYS A 79 12.43 -3.16 13.81
N ILE A 80 11.75 -2.02 13.97
CA ILE A 80 11.19 -1.21 12.87
C ILE A 80 11.87 0.15 12.91
N ASN A 81 12.58 0.51 11.85
CA ASN A 81 13.50 1.64 11.79
C ASN A 81 14.49 1.59 12.98
N ASP A 82 14.39 2.56 13.88
CA ASP A 82 15.23 2.66 15.08
C ASP A 82 14.53 2.25 16.37
N SER A 83 13.30 1.76 16.28
CA SER A 83 12.50 1.36 17.43
C SER A 83 12.38 -0.17 17.55
N TRP A 84 12.50 -0.66 18.78
CA TRP A 84 12.21 -2.04 19.12
C TRP A 84 10.73 -2.20 19.42
N LEU A 85 10.09 -3.22 18.82
CA LEU A 85 8.75 -3.59 19.22
C LEU A 85 8.76 -4.17 20.64
N SER A 86 7.74 -3.83 21.40
CA SER A 86 7.55 -4.35 22.75
C SER A 86 7.07 -5.80 22.72
N THR A 87 7.29 -6.53 23.82
CA THR A 87 6.58 -7.79 24.09
C THR A 87 5.31 -7.56 24.93
N ASP A 88 5.11 -6.35 25.43
CA ASP A 88 3.97 -5.96 26.26
C ASP A 88 2.83 -5.42 25.38
N PRO A 89 1.66 -6.10 25.35
CA PRO A 89 0.52 -5.69 24.53
C PRO A 89 -0.11 -4.36 24.97
N THR A 90 0.18 -3.85 26.17
CA THR A 90 -0.33 -2.56 26.67
C THR A 90 0.40 -1.35 26.08
N THR A 91 1.57 -1.58 25.48
CA THR A 91 2.36 -0.48 24.91
C THR A 91 1.74 0.04 23.62
N LEU A 92 1.63 1.37 23.52
CA LEU A 92 1.11 2.04 22.32
C LEU A 92 2.06 1.93 21.13
N ASN A 93 3.36 1.72 21.37
CA ASN A 93 4.43 1.70 20.36
C ASN A 93 4.60 0.34 19.66
N GLY A 94 3.50 -0.38 19.43
CA GLY A 94 3.50 -1.67 18.74
C GLY A 94 4.11 -2.80 19.57
N HIS A 95 3.67 -4.02 19.29
CA HIS A 95 4.11 -5.18 20.07
C HIS A 95 4.08 -6.47 19.24
N ILE A 96 4.82 -7.46 19.71
CA ILE A 96 4.80 -8.82 19.16
C ILE A 96 3.55 -9.53 19.69
N ILE A 97 2.64 -9.92 18.79
CA ILE A 97 1.40 -10.63 19.14
C ILE A 97 1.67 -12.13 19.28
N SER A 98 2.39 -12.69 18.31
CA SER A 98 2.72 -14.12 18.31
C SER A 98 4.01 -14.39 17.56
N TRP A 99 4.79 -15.34 18.05
CA TRP A 99 6.01 -15.80 17.40
C TRP A 99 5.90 -17.30 17.12
N LYS A 100 6.06 -17.68 15.86
CA LYS A 100 6.20 -19.06 15.41
C LYS A 100 7.47 -19.19 14.60
N THR A 101 7.95 -20.42 14.45
CA THR A 101 9.19 -20.76 13.74
C THR A 101 9.27 -20.16 12.34
N ASN A 102 8.14 -19.97 11.64
CA ASN A 102 8.07 -19.46 10.27
C ASN A 102 7.17 -18.23 10.06
N LEU A 103 6.51 -17.74 11.11
CA LEU A 103 5.57 -16.62 11.04
C LEU A 103 5.59 -15.84 12.35
N ILE A 104 5.81 -14.54 12.26
CA ILE A 104 5.64 -13.63 13.39
C ILE A 104 4.53 -12.65 13.06
N LYS A 105 3.64 -12.41 14.02
CA LYS A 105 2.57 -11.40 13.92
C LYS A 105 2.85 -10.28 14.90
N CYS A 106 2.75 -9.04 14.44
CA CYS A 106 2.99 -7.84 15.23
C CYS A 106 1.83 -6.86 15.10
N ALA A 107 1.52 -6.13 16.17
CA ALA A 107 0.74 -4.90 16.08
C ALA A 107 1.69 -3.75 15.71
N ILE A 108 1.34 -3.00 14.67
CA ILE A 108 2.02 -1.77 14.26
C ILE A 108 1.06 -0.60 14.28
N GLN A 109 1.59 0.61 14.42
CA GLN A 109 0.79 1.84 14.37
C GLN A 109 0.36 2.19 12.93
N THR A 110 -0.27 3.35 12.80
CA THR A 110 -0.74 3.92 11.53
C THR A 110 0.38 4.16 10.52
N ALA A 111 0.03 4.28 9.23
CA ALA A 111 0.99 4.51 8.15
C ALA A 111 1.74 5.85 8.22
N THR A 112 1.43 6.73 9.17
CA THR A 112 2.15 7.99 9.42
C THR A 112 3.09 7.90 10.62
N SER A 113 3.09 6.80 11.36
CA SER A 113 3.96 6.57 12.51
C SER A 113 5.33 6.00 12.12
N ALA A 114 6.35 6.33 12.92
CA ALA A 114 7.70 5.80 12.83
C ALA A 114 7.80 4.26 12.91
N ILE A 115 6.81 3.58 13.50
CA ILE A 115 6.76 2.10 13.56
C ILE A 115 5.65 1.51 12.67
N GLY A 116 4.97 2.35 11.90
CA GLY A 116 3.96 1.92 10.93
C GLY A 116 4.54 1.56 9.56
N HIS A 117 5.83 1.81 9.33
CA HIS A 117 6.53 1.58 8.07
C HIS A 117 8.05 1.53 8.25
N GLY A 118 8.76 1.18 7.19
CA GLY A 118 10.21 1.31 7.07
C GLY A 118 10.97 0.01 7.20
N LYS A 119 12.23 0.10 7.63
CA LYS A 119 13.16 -1.03 7.67
C LYS A 119 12.83 -1.96 8.82
N ILE A 120 12.63 -3.24 8.53
CA ILE A 120 12.25 -4.28 9.48
C ILE A 120 13.38 -5.30 9.56
N SER A 121 13.73 -5.69 10.78
CA SER A 121 14.69 -6.77 11.05
C SER A 121 14.22 -7.62 12.22
N VAL A 122 14.45 -8.93 12.12
CA VAL A 122 14.15 -9.91 13.16
C VAL A 122 15.47 -10.36 13.80
N TYR A 123 15.49 -10.41 15.13
CA TYR A 123 16.64 -10.84 15.92
C TYR A 123 16.22 -12.03 16.77
N ASN A 124 16.98 -13.12 16.73
CA ASN A 124 16.75 -14.28 17.60
C ASN A 124 18.04 -15.08 17.80
N GLY A 125 18.32 -15.51 19.03
CA GLY A 125 19.45 -16.40 19.33
C GLY A 125 20.82 -15.86 18.86
N GLY A 126 21.00 -14.54 18.89
CA GLY A 126 22.22 -13.86 18.42
C GLY A 126 22.33 -13.68 16.90
N GLY A 127 21.36 -14.16 16.11
CA GLY A 127 21.23 -13.91 14.68
C GLY A 127 20.39 -12.66 14.36
N LYS A 128 20.64 -12.05 13.20
CA LYS A 128 19.84 -10.96 12.61
C LYS A 128 19.41 -11.37 11.20
N SER A 129 18.14 -11.17 10.86
CA SER A 129 17.67 -11.32 9.48
C SER A 129 18.23 -10.25 8.54
N SER A 130 18.17 -10.51 7.23
CA SER A 130 18.22 -9.43 6.24
C SER A 130 17.11 -8.41 6.50
N GLU A 131 17.35 -7.15 6.14
CA GLU A 131 16.35 -6.09 6.27
C GLU A 131 15.29 -6.22 5.17
N ARG A 132 14.03 -5.97 5.53
CA ARG A 132 12.92 -5.79 4.58
C ARG A 132 12.31 -4.41 4.79
N ILE A 133 11.64 -3.88 3.78
CA ILE A 133 11.06 -2.53 3.85
C ILE A 133 9.55 -2.66 3.72
N LEU A 134 8.82 -2.29 4.76
CA LEU A 134 7.40 -1.99 4.67
C LEU A 134 7.27 -0.58 4.09
N ASN A 135 7.01 -0.49 2.80
CA ASN A 135 6.94 0.78 2.11
C ASN A 135 5.56 1.43 2.29
N VAL A 136 5.49 2.72 2.01
CA VAL A 136 4.25 3.50 1.98
C VAL A 136 4.19 4.26 0.67
N TRP A 137 3.08 4.13 -0.03
CA TRP A 137 2.69 5.01 -1.12
C TRP A 137 1.56 5.91 -0.64
N GLU A 138 1.72 7.21 -0.87
CA GLU A 138 0.78 8.24 -0.48
C GLU A 138 0.35 8.99 -1.74
N GLY A 139 -0.94 9.23 -1.88
CA GLY A 139 -1.47 9.96 -3.02
C GLY A 139 -2.97 10.12 -3.00
N ASP A 140 -3.47 10.81 -4.03
CA ASP A 140 -4.89 11.05 -4.22
C ASP A 140 -5.44 10.17 -5.34
N ILE A 141 -6.59 9.56 -5.07
CA ILE A 141 -7.47 8.96 -6.08
C ILE A 141 -8.72 9.84 -6.13
N ILE A 142 -9.09 10.36 -7.29
CA ILE A 142 -10.16 11.32 -7.48
C ILE A 142 -11.22 10.73 -8.38
N PHE A 143 -12.41 10.49 -7.83
CA PHE A 143 -13.61 10.23 -8.59
C PHE A 143 -14.29 11.54 -8.96
N THR A 144 -14.61 11.71 -10.23
CA THR A 144 -15.43 12.81 -10.73
C THR A 144 -16.59 12.27 -11.54
N ARG A 145 -17.78 12.79 -11.26
CA ARG A 145 -18.97 12.58 -12.08
C ARG A 145 -19.51 13.94 -12.52
N PRO A 146 -19.21 14.36 -13.75
CA PRO A 146 -19.93 15.47 -14.36
C PRO A 146 -21.40 15.04 -14.55
N ASP A 147 -22.29 16.00 -14.47
CA ASP A 147 -23.71 15.83 -14.72
C ASP A 147 -24.19 17.01 -15.58
N ALA A 148 -25.49 17.21 -15.76
CA ALA A 148 -26.01 18.30 -16.59
C ALA A 148 -25.54 19.69 -16.08
N GLY A 149 -25.14 20.56 -17.00
CA GLY A 149 -24.74 21.93 -16.68
C GLY A 149 -23.47 22.01 -15.82
N SER A 150 -23.55 22.73 -14.71
CA SER A 150 -22.45 22.93 -13.76
C SER A 150 -22.48 21.94 -12.58
N ILE A 151 -23.40 20.98 -12.59
CA ILE A 151 -23.52 20.00 -11.51
C ILE A 151 -22.25 19.15 -11.45
N LYS A 152 -21.55 19.26 -10.32
CA LYS A 152 -20.30 18.58 -10.06
C LYS A 152 -20.44 17.69 -8.84
N ARG A 153 -19.89 16.49 -8.96
CA ARG A 153 -19.72 15.54 -7.86
C ARG A 153 -18.30 15.01 -7.90
N GLU A 154 -17.54 15.35 -6.87
CA GLU A 154 -16.15 14.95 -6.72
C GLU A 154 -15.97 14.25 -5.38
N ILE A 155 -15.22 13.16 -5.42
CA ILE A 155 -14.76 12.45 -4.23
C ILE A 155 -13.27 12.24 -4.37
N ARG A 156 -12.49 12.81 -3.47
CA ARG A 156 -11.03 12.67 -3.40
C ARG A 156 -10.68 11.74 -2.24
N PHE A 157 -10.16 10.58 -2.56
CA PHE A 157 -9.60 9.62 -1.62
C PHE A 157 -8.12 9.94 -1.44
N HIS A 158 -7.75 10.46 -0.27
CA HIS A 158 -6.36 10.56 0.13
C HIS A 158 -5.95 9.24 0.77
N VAL A 159 -5.06 8.48 0.13
CA VAL A 159 -4.79 7.09 0.46
C VAL A 159 -3.34 6.87 0.90
N TYR A 160 -3.19 5.97 1.87
CA TYR A 160 -1.92 5.37 2.27
C TYR A 160 -1.97 3.87 1.98
N LEU A 161 -1.09 3.42 1.09
CA LEU A 161 -0.94 2.01 0.71
C LEU A 161 0.34 1.47 1.33
N ARG A 162 0.25 0.35 2.06
CA ARG A 162 1.41 -0.30 2.68
C ARG A 162 1.61 -1.68 2.09
N ALA A 163 2.84 -2.00 1.71
CA ALA A 163 3.24 -3.31 1.23
C ALA A 163 4.76 -3.50 1.32
N ASP A 164 5.23 -4.74 1.16
CA ASP A 164 6.66 -5.02 0.97
C ASP A 164 7.17 -4.28 -0.28
N ALA A 165 8.34 -3.64 -0.17
CA ALA A 165 9.02 -3.03 -1.32
C ALA A 165 9.45 -4.09 -2.37
N ASN A 166 9.65 -5.33 -1.93
CA ASN A 166 10.00 -6.44 -2.79
C ASN A 166 8.76 -7.20 -3.28
N THR A 167 8.81 -7.67 -4.52
CA THR A 167 7.75 -8.53 -5.07
C THR A 167 7.68 -9.84 -4.29
N HIS A 168 6.46 -10.32 -4.05
CA HIS A 168 6.28 -11.58 -3.33
C HIS A 168 6.96 -12.70 -4.11
N PRO A 169 7.64 -13.64 -3.44
CA PRO A 169 7.92 -14.91 -4.08
C PRO A 169 6.58 -15.52 -4.50
N ALA A 170 6.52 -16.18 -5.66
CA ALA A 170 5.31 -16.81 -6.21
C ALA A 170 4.79 -18.00 -5.38
N ILE A 171 5.18 -18.07 -4.11
CA ILE A 171 4.76 -19.07 -3.15
C ILE A 171 3.36 -18.70 -2.69
N SER A 172 2.49 -19.69 -2.75
CA SER A 172 1.09 -19.70 -2.31
C SER A 172 0.94 -19.48 -0.80
N TYR A 173 1.45 -18.37 -0.27
CA TYR A 173 1.04 -17.89 1.05
C TYR A 173 -0.40 -17.38 0.88
N LEU A 174 -1.34 -18.28 1.14
CA LEU A 174 -2.78 -18.18 0.93
C LEU A 174 -3.48 -17.19 1.89
N PHE A 175 -2.73 -16.35 2.58
CA PHE A 175 -3.29 -15.35 3.47
C PHE A 175 -3.34 -14.01 2.74
N THR A 176 -4.39 -13.77 1.97
CA THR A 176 -4.75 -12.39 1.64
C THR A 176 -5.78 -11.95 2.67
N PRO A 177 -5.38 -11.36 3.82
CA PRO A 177 -6.36 -10.61 4.58
C PRO A 177 -6.99 -9.62 3.60
N GLN A 178 -8.32 -9.51 3.61
CA GLN A 178 -8.99 -8.46 2.86
C GLN A 178 -8.56 -7.14 3.51
N SER A 179 -7.45 -6.58 3.03
CA SER A 179 -6.95 -5.31 3.56
C SER A 179 -7.75 -4.17 2.94
N SER A 180 -7.71 -3.02 3.60
CA SER A 180 -8.25 -1.76 3.09
C SER A 180 -7.07 -0.79 2.87
N PHE A 181 -7.33 0.47 2.53
CA PHE A 181 -6.30 1.49 2.74
C PHE A 181 -6.03 1.67 4.24
N ALA A 182 -4.86 2.21 4.59
CA ALA A 182 -4.52 2.40 6.00
C ALA A 182 -5.49 3.38 6.70
N SER A 183 -5.69 3.21 8.01
CA SER A 183 -6.71 3.94 8.78
C SER A 183 -6.57 5.47 8.78
N THR A 184 -5.39 5.99 8.45
CA THR A 184 -5.14 7.43 8.28
C THR A 184 -5.64 8.00 6.94
N SER A 185 -6.06 7.13 6.02
CA SER A 185 -6.64 7.53 4.75
C SER A 185 -8.06 8.06 4.93
N LYS A 186 -8.51 8.93 4.03
CA LYS A 186 -9.79 9.66 4.14
C LYS A 186 -10.39 9.97 2.78
N ALA A 187 -11.72 10.04 2.72
CA ALA A 187 -12.44 10.49 1.53
C ALA A 187 -12.99 11.90 1.77
N HIS A 188 -12.66 12.84 0.90
CA HIS A 188 -13.24 14.18 0.88
C HIS A 188 -14.27 14.26 -0.25
N TYR A 189 -15.49 14.70 0.04
CA TYR A 189 -16.50 14.92 -0.99
C TYR A 189 -16.74 16.41 -1.21
N SER A 190 -17.11 16.75 -2.44
CA SER A 190 -17.60 18.06 -2.84
C SER A 190 -18.71 17.89 -3.87
N VAL A 191 -19.87 18.45 -3.58
CA VAL A 191 -21.06 18.40 -4.44
C VAL A 191 -21.66 19.80 -4.59
N GLY A 192 -22.29 20.06 -5.73
CA GLY A 192 -23.04 21.29 -5.96
C GLY A 192 -23.27 21.58 -7.44
N GLY A 193 -23.92 22.71 -7.73
CA GLY A 193 -24.12 23.23 -9.08
C GLY A 193 -25.56 23.14 -9.56
N GLN A 194 -25.77 23.44 -10.84
CA GLN A 194 -27.10 23.50 -11.44
C GLN A 194 -27.08 23.02 -12.89
N GLY A 195 -28.15 22.34 -13.29
CA GLY A 195 -28.36 21.84 -14.63
C GLY A 195 -29.81 22.02 -15.05
N SER A 196 -30.03 22.21 -16.34
CA SER A 196 -31.37 22.38 -16.90
C SER A 196 -31.55 21.49 -18.12
N SER A 197 -32.79 21.07 -18.35
CA SER A 197 -33.22 20.34 -19.53
C SER A 197 -34.56 20.85 -20.00
N THR A 198 -34.87 20.65 -21.28
CA THR A 198 -36.20 20.94 -21.83
C THR A 198 -36.69 19.72 -22.60
N TYR A 199 -37.99 19.46 -22.52
CA TYR A 199 -38.64 18.43 -23.32
C TYR A 199 -40.06 18.82 -23.71
N ASN A 200 -40.56 18.28 -24.81
CA ASN A 200 -41.94 18.49 -25.25
C ASN A 200 -42.86 17.38 -24.69
N ASP A 201 -43.86 17.76 -23.90
CA ASP A 201 -44.92 16.89 -23.38
C ASP A 201 -46.20 17.04 -24.22
N GLY A 202 -46.10 16.63 -25.49
CA GLY A 202 -47.16 16.75 -26.48
C GLY A 202 -47.37 18.18 -26.98
N SER A 203 -48.16 18.99 -26.27
CA SER A 203 -48.51 20.37 -26.65
C SER A 203 -47.78 21.44 -25.84
N CYS A 204 -46.90 21.05 -24.92
CA CYS A 204 -46.26 21.94 -23.97
C CYS A 204 -44.74 21.71 -23.93
N LEU A 205 -43.97 22.79 -24.05
CA LEU A 205 -42.54 22.76 -23.74
C LEU A 205 -42.34 22.83 -22.23
N VAL A 206 -41.86 21.75 -21.63
CA VAL A 206 -41.52 21.67 -20.21
C VAL A 206 -40.05 21.99 -20.03
N SER A 207 -39.74 22.92 -19.12
CA SER A 207 -38.38 23.24 -18.69
C SER A 207 -38.16 22.72 -17.27
N MET A 208 -37.10 21.93 -17.08
CA MET A 208 -36.68 21.44 -15.79
C MET A 208 -35.35 22.06 -15.41
N THR A 209 -35.23 22.49 -14.16
CA THR A 209 -33.97 22.94 -13.57
C THR A 209 -33.73 22.20 -12.27
N ALA A 210 -32.60 21.51 -12.18
CA ALA A 210 -32.15 20.84 -10.98
C ALA A 210 -30.98 21.61 -10.39
N SER A 211 -31.11 22.00 -9.13
CA SER A 211 -30.06 22.66 -8.35
C SER A 211 -29.65 21.75 -7.21
N LEU A 212 -28.34 21.62 -6.99
CA LEU A 212 -27.75 20.93 -5.86
C LEU A 212 -27.00 21.95 -5.01
N SER A 213 -27.42 22.13 -3.76
CA SER A 213 -26.73 23.04 -2.85
C SER A 213 -25.27 22.62 -2.67
N THR A 214 -24.36 23.59 -2.62
CA THR A 214 -22.95 23.31 -2.42
C THR A 214 -22.72 22.72 -1.02
N ALA A 215 -22.07 21.56 -0.97
CA ALA A 215 -21.70 20.91 0.28
C ALA A 215 -20.38 20.16 0.12
N SER A 216 -19.59 20.12 1.19
CA SER A 216 -18.34 19.38 1.26
C SER A 216 -18.11 18.81 2.66
N GLY A 217 -17.26 17.80 2.75
CA GLY A 217 -16.95 17.17 4.03
C GLY A 217 -15.98 16.00 3.89
N THR A 218 -15.74 15.32 5.00
CA THR A 218 -14.84 14.16 5.08
C THR A 218 -15.61 12.93 5.52
N ILE A 219 -15.24 11.76 4.99
CA ILE A 219 -15.74 10.44 5.35
C ILE A 219 -14.52 9.59 5.72
N PRO A 220 -14.40 9.14 6.98
CA PRO A 220 -13.28 8.27 7.38
C PRO A 220 -13.45 6.86 6.78
N ILE A 221 -12.35 6.15 6.61
CA ILE A 221 -12.39 4.73 6.23
C ILE A 221 -12.99 3.91 7.36
N ARG A 222 -13.90 3.00 7.01
CA ARG A 222 -14.38 1.99 7.95
C ARG A 222 -13.50 0.74 7.89
N ILE A 223 -12.83 0.46 9.00
CA ILE A 223 -12.02 -0.76 9.20
C ILE A 223 -12.46 -1.41 10.53
N PRO A 224 -12.77 -2.72 10.58
CA PRO A 224 -12.84 -3.66 9.46
C PRO A 224 -14.04 -3.37 8.53
N PHE A 225 -14.01 -3.97 7.35
CA PHE A 225 -15.11 -3.94 6.38
C PHE A 225 -16.42 -4.35 7.06
N LYS A 226 -17.40 -3.43 7.12
CA LYS A 226 -18.76 -3.72 7.57
C LYS A 226 -19.70 -3.52 6.39
N ASN A 227 -20.07 -4.62 5.75
CA ASN A 227 -21.17 -4.65 4.81
C ASN A 227 -22.46 -4.37 5.61
N SER A 228 -23.04 -3.18 5.53
CA SER A 228 -24.41 -3.02 6.00
C SER A 228 -25.18 -1.89 5.35
N THR A 229 -26.27 -2.30 4.70
CA THR A 229 -27.51 -1.55 4.60
C THR A 229 -27.86 -0.92 5.95
N GLY A 230 -28.16 0.38 5.97
CA GLY A 230 -28.54 1.11 7.20
C GLY A 230 -27.43 1.96 7.83
N ILE A 231 -26.19 1.88 7.35
CA ILE A 231 -25.14 2.82 7.74
C ILE A 231 -25.38 4.18 7.04
N PRO A 232 -25.45 5.31 7.77
CA PRO A 232 -25.64 6.63 7.17
C PRO A 232 -24.40 7.11 6.42
N GLU A 233 -23.21 6.62 6.73
CA GLU A 233 -21.97 6.97 6.01
C GLU A 233 -20.91 5.87 6.05
N TYR A 234 -20.31 5.55 4.91
CA TYR A 234 -19.17 4.65 4.85
C TYR A 234 -18.26 4.96 3.68
N PHE A 235 -16.99 4.59 3.84
CA PHE A 235 -15.99 4.50 2.79
C PHE A 235 -15.28 3.15 2.98
N GLN A 236 -15.26 2.33 1.93
CA GLN A 236 -14.73 0.97 1.97
C GLN A 236 -14.02 0.61 0.66
N CYS A 237 -13.10 -0.34 0.75
CA CYS A 237 -12.32 -0.87 -0.34
C CYS A 237 -11.80 -2.24 0.09
N LYS A 238 -11.69 -3.17 -0.87
CA LYS A 238 -10.85 -4.37 -0.73
C LYS A 238 -9.59 -4.15 -1.53
N MET A 239 -8.46 -4.19 -0.86
CA MET A 239 -7.15 -4.03 -1.46
C MET A 239 -6.34 -5.31 -1.31
N ARG A 240 -5.62 -5.67 -2.37
CA ARG A 240 -4.65 -6.76 -2.37
C ARG A 240 -3.39 -6.31 -3.07
N PHE A 241 -2.23 -6.56 -2.47
CA PHE A 241 -0.96 -6.46 -3.16
C PHE A 241 -0.58 -7.84 -3.71
N LYS A 242 -0.38 -7.96 -5.02
CA LYS A 242 -0.05 -9.23 -5.68
C LYS A 242 0.80 -8.96 -6.91
N ASN A 243 1.84 -9.76 -7.15
CA ASN A 243 2.68 -9.66 -8.35
C ASN A 243 3.22 -8.23 -8.60
N GLY A 244 3.50 -7.48 -7.54
CA GLY A 244 4.00 -6.10 -7.68
C GLY A 244 2.97 -5.12 -8.23
N LYS A 245 1.68 -5.31 -7.96
CA LYS A 245 0.59 -4.35 -8.21
C LYS A 245 -0.38 -4.33 -7.04
N PHE A 246 -1.05 -3.19 -6.84
CA PHE A 246 -2.22 -3.13 -5.96
C PHE A 246 -3.49 -3.37 -6.78
N GLU A 247 -4.23 -4.41 -6.45
CA GLU A 247 -5.58 -4.65 -6.93
C GLU A 247 -6.56 -3.99 -5.95
N ILE A 248 -7.31 -2.99 -6.42
CA ILE A 248 -8.39 -2.33 -5.69
C ILE A 248 -9.71 -2.90 -6.21
N LYS A 249 -10.57 -3.34 -5.29
CA LYS A 249 -11.88 -3.91 -5.58
C LYS A 249 -12.94 -3.37 -4.65
N ASP A 250 -14.18 -3.35 -5.12
CA ASP A 250 -15.34 -2.90 -4.34
C ASP A 250 -15.10 -1.52 -3.68
N LEU A 251 -14.37 -0.63 -4.37
CA LEU A 251 -14.19 0.75 -3.89
C LEU A 251 -15.56 1.41 -3.84
N ASP A 252 -16.00 1.76 -2.62
CA ASP A 252 -17.33 2.30 -2.42
C ASP A 252 -17.39 3.36 -1.33
N VAL A 253 -18.30 4.30 -1.52
CA VAL A 253 -18.52 5.42 -0.63
C VAL A 253 -19.99 5.78 -0.62
N TRP A 254 -20.51 6.04 0.57
CA TRP A 254 -21.88 6.45 0.78
C TRP A 254 -21.91 7.49 1.89
N LYS A 255 -22.73 8.52 1.72
CA LYS A 255 -23.06 9.44 2.80
C LYS A 255 -24.47 9.95 2.59
N LYS A 256 -25.31 9.74 3.60
CA LYS A 256 -26.71 10.11 3.59
C LYS A 256 -26.87 11.62 3.75
N ASP A 257 -27.82 12.19 3.03
CA ASP A 257 -28.31 13.57 3.21
C ASP A 257 -27.19 14.64 3.23
N VAL A 258 -26.24 14.55 2.28
CA VAL A 258 -25.09 15.46 2.20
C VAL A 258 -25.44 16.85 1.67
N SER A 259 -26.56 16.98 0.97
CA SER A 259 -27.03 18.23 0.37
C SER A 259 -28.54 18.18 0.16
N THR A 260 -29.10 19.28 -0.34
CA THR A 260 -30.48 19.39 -0.79
C THR A 260 -30.51 19.52 -2.30
N ARG A 261 -31.30 18.67 -2.96
CA ARG A 261 -31.64 18.79 -4.38
C ARG A 261 -32.97 19.50 -4.52
N THR A 262 -32.99 20.59 -5.27
CA THR A 262 -34.22 21.29 -5.67
C THR A 262 -34.48 21.05 -7.15
N ILE A 263 -35.70 20.62 -7.49
CA ILE A 263 -36.15 20.48 -8.88
C ILE A 263 -37.28 21.48 -9.10
N LEU A 264 -37.06 22.42 -10.01
CA LEU A 264 -38.06 23.34 -10.54
C LEU A 264 -38.52 22.82 -11.90
N VAL A 265 -39.82 22.60 -12.05
CA VAL A 265 -40.46 22.23 -13.32
C VAL A 265 -41.37 23.38 -13.74
N GLN A 266 -41.15 23.90 -14.94
CA GLN A 266 -41.98 24.92 -15.56
C GLN A 266 -42.71 24.29 -16.75
N SER A 267 -44.03 24.32 -16.72
CA SER A 267 -44.94 23.76 -17.71
C SER A 267 -46.03 24.78 -18.05
N CYS A 268 -46.83 24.54 -19.07
CA CYS A 268 -47.99 25.37 -19.43
C CYS A 268 -49.24 24.72 -18.83
N PRO A 269 -49.98 25.36 -17.88
CA PRO A 269 -49.89 26.75 -17.40
C PRO A 269 -49.36 26.89 -15.95
N GLY A 270 -48.29 26.19 -15.54
CA GLY A 270 -47.85 26.24 -14.15
C GLY A 270 -46.43 25.79 -13.88
N SER A 271 -45.92 26.19 -12.72
CA SER A 271 -44.63 25.74 -12.20
C SER A 271 -44.80 24.94 -10.92
N SER A 272 -43.97 23.92 -10.72
CA SER A 272 -43.85 23.19 -9.47
C SER A 272 -42.41 23.15 -9.01
N THR A 273 -42.22 23.19 -7.69
CA THR A 273 -40.91 23.06 -7.05
C THR A 273 -40.96 21.93 -6.06
N SER A 274 -39.94 21.08 -6.08
CA SER A 274 -39.79 19.97 -5.15
C SER A 274 -38.38 19.97 -4.56
N ASN A 275 -38.28 19.65 -3.28
CA ASN A 275 -37.02 19.58 -2.55
C ASN A 275 -36.83 18.17 -2.00
N PHE A 276 -35.65 17.61 -2.19
CA PHE A 276 -35.29 16.27 -1.75
C PHE A 276 -33.93 16.31 -1.07
N SER A 277 -33.76 15.53 -0.01
CA SER A 277 -32.42 15.26 0.50
C SER A 277 -31.61 14.49 -0.54
N TYR A 278 -30.39 14.93 -0.77
CA TYR A 278 -29.47 14.29 -1.69
C TYR A 278 -28.41 13.53 -0.89
N SER A 279 -28.29 12.23 -1.15
CA SER A 279 -27.22 11.38 -0.60
C SER A 279 -26.13 11.20 -1.64
N LEU A 280 -24.88 11.12 -1.21
CA LEU A 280 -23.76 10.78 -2.08
C LEU A 280 -23.88 9.31 -2.50
N PRO A 281 -24.10 9.02 -3.79
CA PRO A 281 -24.33 7.66 -4.26
C PRO A 281 -23.03 6.89 -4.38
N THR A 282 -23.15 5.56 -4.40
CA THR A 282 -22.02 4.64 -4.61
C THR A 282 -21.32 4.92 -5.94
N LEU A 283 -20.04 4.57 -6.04
CA LEU A 283 -19.32 4.69 -7.31
C LEU A 283 -19.99 3.85 -8.40
N HIS A 284 -19.85 4.28 -9.65
CA HIS A 284 -20.33 3.50 -10.79
C HIS A 284 -19.62 2.13 -10.81
N SER A 285 -20.35 1.03 -11.07
CA SER A 285 -19.82 -0.35 -11.01
C SER A 285 -18.55 -0.52 -11.83
N GLY A 286 -18.53 0.04 -13.04
CA GLY A 286 -17.36 0.05 -13.92
C GLY A 286 -16.11 0.76 -13.37
N LEU A 287 -16.20 1.50 -12.26
CA LEU A 287 -15.11 2.25 -11.64
C LEU A 287 -14.70 1.73 -10.26
N LYS A 288 -15.39 0.72 -9.71
CA LYS A 288 -15.11 0.18 -8.36
C LYS A 288 -13.84 -0.68 -8.29
N ASP A 289 -13.45 -1.26 -9.42
CA ASP A 289 -12.35 -2.22 -9.52
C ASP A 289 -11.28 -1.70 -10.50
N PHE A 290 -10.03 -1.63 -10.06
CA PHE A 290 -8.89 -1.20 -10.87
C PHE A 290 -7.56 -1.63 -10.25
N GLU A 291 -6.49 -1.54 -11.04
CA GLU A 291 -5.15 -1.91 -10.61
C GLU A 291 -4.23 -0.68 -10.63
N LEU A 292 -3.40 -0.56 -9.60
CA LEU A 292 -2.32 0.43 -9.54
C LEU A 292 -1.02 -0.26 -9.94
N GLU A 293 -0.55 0.09 -11.13
CA GLU A 293 0.68 -0.44 -11.70
C GLU A 293 1.90 0.34 -11.23
N PHE A 294 3.01 -0.39 -11.11
CA PHE A 294 4.30 0.18 -10.80
C PHE A 294 5.09 0.49 -12.08
N GLU A 295 5.81 1.62 -12.07
CA GLU A 295 6.90 1.90 -12.98
C GLU A 295 7.97 0.80 -12.83
N PRO A 296 8.50 0.27 -13.95
CA PRO A 296 9.62 -0.65 -13.90
C PRO A 296 10.80 -0.02 -13.13
N ASN A 297 11.44 -0.80 -12.26
CA ASN A 297 12.65 -0.46 -11.49
C ASN A 297 12.51 0.59 -10.38
N THR A 298 11.60 1.56 -10.45
CA THR A 298 11.52 2.65 -9.44
C THR A 298 10.53 2.37 -8.31
N LYS A 299 9.68 1.36 -8.46
CA LYS A 299 8.58 1.05 -7.54
C LYS A 299 7.64 2.24 -7.31
N ILE A 300 7.58 3.17 -8.25
CA ILE A 300 6.64 4.28 -8.25
C ILE A 300 5.32 3.82 -8.84
N ILE A 301 4.19 4.16 -8.23
CA ILE A 301 2.88 3.88 -8.82
C ILE A 301 2.66 4.90 -9.94
N LYS A 302 2.37 4.41 -11.15
CA LYS A 302 2.06 5.24 -12.32
C LYS A 302 0.75 6.00 -12.10
N ALA A 303 0.71 7.24 -12.56
CA ALA A 303 -0.55 7.95 -12.71
C ALA A 303 -1.47 7.19 -13.70
N GLY A 304 -2.77 7.27 -13.51
CA GLY A 304 -3.72 6.57 -14.35
C GLY A 304 -5.15 7.07 -14.21
N GLN A 305 -6.01 6.52 -15.06
CA GLN A 305 -7.44 6.81 -15.03
C GLN A 305 -8.26 5.65 -15.56
N LYS A 306 -9.49 5.54 -15.06
CA LYS A 306 -10.54 4.69 -15.62
C LYS A 306 -11.78 5.54 -15.84
N THR A 307 -12.49 5.27 -16.93
CA THR A 307 -13.70 5.99 -17.32
C THR A 307 -14.87 5.02 -17.46
N ALA A 308 -16.07 5.52 -17.20
CA ALA A 308 -17.32 4.79 -17.40
C ALA A 308 -18.42 5.77 -17.80
N GLN A 309 -19.46 5.28 -18.47
CA GLN A 309 -20.66 6.08 -18.72
C GLN A 309 -21.65 5.89 -17.58
N GLY A 310 -22.29 6.96 -17.13
CA GLY A 310 -23.39 6.92 -16.16
C GLY A 310 -24.47 7.94 -16.50
N SER A 311 -25.72 7.67 -16.16
CA SER A 311 -26.83 8.62 -16.38
C SER A 311 -26.77 9.82 -15.43
N THR A 312 -27.51 10.89 -15.71
CA THR A 312 -27.79 11.89 -14.66
C THR A 312 -28.54 11.23 -13.48
N GLU A 313 -28.26 11.69 -12.26
CA GLU A 313 -29.02 11.32 -11.06
C GLU A 313 -29.89 12.46 -10.53
N MET A 314 -29.99 13.53 -11.31
CA MET A 314 -30.71 14.74 -10.95
C MET A 314 -32.19 14.67 -11.33
N GLY A 315 -32.62 13.62 -12.02
CA GLY A 315 -34.00 13.43 -12.44
C GLY A 315 -34.43 14.39 -13.55
N LEU A 316 -33.47 14.98 -14.28
CA LEU A 316 -33.73 15.78 -15.47
C LEU A 316 -34.17 14.86 -16.62
N ILE A 317 -35.11 15.35 -17.43
CA ILE A 317 -35.65 14.64 -18.59
C ILE A 317 -35.39 15.47 -19.84
N TRP A 318 -34.94 14.82 -20.91
CA TRP A 318 -34.74 15.45 -22.22
C TRP A 318 -35.79 14.96 -23.22
N ASN A 319 -35.80 15.57 -24.40
CA ASN A 319 -36.69 15.18 -25.51
C ASN A 319 -36.74 13.66 -25.71
N ASN A 320 -37.95 13.16 -25.98
CA ASN A 320 -38.25 11.74 -26.19
C ASN A 320 -37.96 10.84 -24.97
N GLY A 321 -37.97 11.40 -23.74
CA GLY A 321 -37.73 10.64 -22.50
C GLY A 321 -36.28 10.18 -22.33
N GLN A 322 -35.35 10.71 -23.12
CA GLN A 322 -33.95 10.32 -23.06
C GLN A 322 -33.27 10.90 -21.80
N VAL A 323 -32.38 10.10 -21.23
CA VAL A 323 -31.51 10.49 -20.12
C VAL A 323 -30.07 10.48 -20.65
N PRO A 324 -29.38 11.64 -20.75
CA PRO A 324 -28.02 11.69 -21.22
C PRO A 324 -27.08 10.88 -20.34
N GLN A 325 -26.09 10.29 -20.98
CA GLN A 325 -24.98 9.65 -20.32
C GLN A 325 -23.80 10.62 -20.23
N TYR A 326 -23.21 10.71 -19.05
CA TYR A 326 -22.05 11.53 -18.75
C TYR A 326 -20.85 10.63 -18.45
N GLY A 327 -19.67 11.08 -18.88
CA GLY A 327 -18.42 10.39 -18.62
C GLY A 327 -18.01 10.54 -17.17
N CYS A 328 -18.19 9.50 -16.37
CA CYS A 328 -17.63 9.37 -15.03
C CYS A 328 -16.15 8.97 -15.14
N SER A 329 -15.32 9.45 -14.23
CA SER A 329 -13.91 9.03 -14.19
C SER A 329 -13.42 8.83 -12.77
N ILE A 330 -12.49 7.90 -12.60
CA ILE A 330 -11.61 7.83 -11.44
C ILE A 330 -10.18 8.00 -11.94
N LYS A 331 -9.44 8.92 -11.33
CA LYS A 331 -8.07 9.26 -11.69
C LYS A 331 -7.19 9.11 -10.47
N TRP A 332 -5.93 8.78 -10.64
CA TRP A 332 -4.97 8.77 -9.55
C TRP A 332 -3.65 9.34 -10.02
N ASP A 333 -3.04 10.09 -9.13
CA ASP A 333 -1.75 10.69 -9.39
C ASP A 333 -0.62 9.67 -9.21
N ARG A 334 0.55 10.04 -9.72
CA ARG A 334 1.78 9.29 -9.53
C ARG A 334 2.13 9.26 -8.04
N MET A 335 2.28 8.07 -7.45
CA MET A 335 2.59 7.92 -6.02
C MET A 335 4.02 7.42 -5.83
N ILE A 336 4.83 8.20 -5.11
CA ILE A 336 6.24 7.90 -4.86
C ILE A 336 6.36 7.08 -3.56
N PRO A 337 7.11 5.97 -3.54
CA PRO A 337 7.37 5.23 -2.32
C PRO A 337 8.17 6.09 -1.34
N ARG A 338 7.84 6.04 -0.04
CA ARG A 338 8.64 6.71 1.00
C ARG A 338 10.08 6.19 1.07
N TYR A 339 10.28 4.93 0.72
CA TYR A 339 11.60 4.30 0.66
C TYR A 339 11.84 3.87 -0.79
N PRO A 340 12.42 4.73 -1.65
CA PRO A 340 12.83 4.32 -2.99
C PRO A 340 13.93 3.27 -2.87
N SER A 341 13.71 2.12 -3.49
CA SER A 341 14.61 0.96 -3.49
C SER A 341 15.71 1.09 -4.53
#